data_AF-A0A2V9PF49-F1
#
_entry.id   AF-A0A2V9PF49-F1
#
_cell.length_a   1.000
_cell.length_b   1.000
_cell.length_c   1.000
_cell.angle_alpha   90.00
_cell.angle_beta   90.00
_cell.angle_gamma   90.00
#
_symmetry.space_group_name_H-M   'P 1'
#
loop_
_entity.id
_entity.type
_entity.pdbx_description
1 polymer ?
#
loop_
_entity_poly.entity_id
_entity_poly.type
_entity_poly.pdbx_seq_one_letter_code
_entity_poly.pdbx_strand_id
1 'polypeptide(L)'
;MGVRDLLLDALNEANRDKFAKLGEEYVAQRKSVFAQLSPDDHKYLAFQLWQEGIARYTQIKVAESAAQYQPSPEYAALPDFESLAAYASHARKDTLDELRKTDLRKSKREVVYAWGAAEGLLLDRLRPEWRDEYFKRPFSLESCFEK
;
A
#
# COMPACT_ATOMS: atom_id res chain seq x y z
N MET A 1 0.47 7.50 -19.09
CA MET A 1 0.52 7.56 -17.62
C MET A 1 1.08 6.25 -17.13
N GLY A 2 2.08 6.26 -16.26
CA GLY A 2 2.69 5.02 -15.76
C GLY A 2 1.83 4.36 -14.68
N VAL A 3 1.99 3.06 -14.46
CA VAL A 3 1.24 2.29 -13.45
C VAL A 3 1.36 2.86 -12.03
N ARG A 4 2.51 3.47 -11.69
CA ARG A 4 2.74 4.20 -10.44
C ARG A 4 1.82 5.42 -10.30
N ASP A 5 1.70 6.20 -11.37
CA ASP A 5 0.92 7.44 -11.36
C ASP A 5 -0.58 7.12 -11.26
N LEU A 6 -1.04 6.06 -11.93
CA LEU A 6 -2.41 5.56 -11.77
C LEU A 6 -2.73 5.16 -10.32
N LEU A 7 -1.80 4.50 -9.63
CA LEU A 7 -1.98 4.14 -8.22
C LEU A 7 -2.13 5.38 -7.34
N LEU A 8 -1.26 6.38 -7.55
CA LEU A 8 -1.31 7.64 -6.81
C LEU A 8 -2.58 8.43 -7.11
N ASP A 9 -2.99 8.50 -8.38
CA ASP A 9 -4.18 9.21 -8.80
C ASP A 9 -5.44 8.54 -8.23
N ALA A 10 -5.52 7.20 -8.27
CA ALA A 10 -6.61 6.47 -7.63
C ALA A 10 -6.68 6.77 -6.11
N LEU A 11 -5.55 6.71 -5.40
CA LEU A 11 -5.53 6.92 -3.96
C LEU A 11 -5.89 8.36 -3.53
N ASN A 12 -5.61 9.35 -4.39
CA ASN A 12 -5.96 10.76 -4.15
C ASN A 12 -7.36 11.13 -4.65
N GLU A 13 -8.04 10.24 -5.38
CA GLU A 13 -9.37 10.52 -5.93
C GLU A 13 -10.47 10.35 -4.87
N ALA A 14 -11.25 11.41 -4.66
CA ALA A 14 -12.36 11.45 -3.71
C ALA A 14 -13.69 11.02 -4.35
N ASN A 15 -13.87 11.27 -5.65
CA ASN A 15 -15.07 10.85 -6.36
C ASN A 15 -15.06 9.33 -6.57
N ARG A 16 -16.13 8.66 -6.14
CA ARG A 16 -16.22 7.19 -6.15
C ARG A 16 -16.14 6.59 -7.55
N ASP A 17 -16.82 7.17 -8.53
CA ASP A 17 -16.88 6.63 -9.89
C ASP A 17 -15.54 6.81 -10.60
N LYS A 18 -14.91 7.98 -10.41
CA LYS A 18 -13.57 8.24 -10.95
C LYS A 18 -12.50 7.38 -10.26
N PHE A 19 -12.63 7.16 -8.95
CA PHE A 19 -11.78 6.22 -8.21
C PHE A 19 -11.89 4.81 -8.79
N ALA A 20 -13.11 4.30 -8.99
CA ALA A 20 -13.34 2.96 -9.52
C ALA A 20 -12.68 2.80 -10.90
N LYS A 21 -12.86 3.77 -11.79
CA LYS A 21 -12.23 3.78 -13.11
C LYS A 21 -10.70 3.77 -13.04
N LEU A 22 -10.11 4.63 -12.21
CA LEU A 22 -8.65 4.68 -12.04
C LEU A 22 -8.11 3.37 -11.42
N GLY A 23 -8.86 2.77 -10.50
CA GLY A 23 -8.53 1.48 -9.89
C GLY A 23 -8.53 0.34 -10.92
N GLU A 24 -9.55 0.27 -11.78
CA GLU A 24 -9.62 -0.71 -12.88
C GLU A 24 -8.48 -0.53 -13.88
N GLU A 25 -8.19 0.72 -14.28
CA GLU A 25 -7.05 1.04 -15.16
C GLU A 25 -5.72 0.64 -14.53
N TYR A 26 -5.55 0.89 -13.23
CA TYR A 26 -4.37 0.45 -12.47
C TYR A 26 -4.23 -1.08 -12.49
N VAL A 27 -5.30 -1.82 -12.20
CA VAL A 27 -5.30 -3.30 -12.18
C VAL A 27 -4.90 -3.85 -13.55
N ALA A 28 -5.47 -3.32 -14.62
CA ALA A 28 -5.15 -3.73 -15.99
C ALA A 28 -3.68 -3.45 -16.35
N GLN A 29 -3.16 -2.26 -16.02
CA GLN A 29 -1.76 -1.93 -16.26
C GLN A 29 -0.80 -2.74 -15.39
N ARG A 30 -1.11 -2.95 -14.11
CA ARG A 30 -0.32 -3.78 -13.19
C ARG A 30 -0.16 -5.18 -13.76
N LYS A 31 -1.25 -5.80 -14.22
CA LYS A 31 -1.21 -7.12 -14.86
C LYS A 31 -0.32 -7.14 -16.10
N SER A 32 -0.43 -6.13 -16.97
CA SER A 32 0.39 -6.00 -18.18
C SER A 32 1.88 -5.81 -17.88
N VAL A 33 2.22 -5.05 -16.83
CA VAL A 33 3.61 -4.85 -16.40
C VAL A 33 4.19 -6.13 -15.80
N PHE A 34 3.45 -6.82 -14.94
CA PHE A 34 3.94 -8.03 -14.26
C PHE A 34 4.12 -9.19 -15.25
N ALA A 35 3.29 -9.26 -16.29
CA ALA A 35 3.44 -10.25 -17.37
C ALA A 35 4.74 -10.11 -18.19
N GLN A 36 5.47 -9.00 -18.06
CA GLN A 36 6.77 -8.80 -18.72
C GLN A 36 7.95 -9.31 -17.89
N LEU A 37 7.72 -9.68 -16.63
CA LEU A 37 8.75 -10.21 -15.74
C LEU A 37 9.03 -11.68 -16.06
N SER A 38 10.26 -12.12 -15.80
CA SER A 38 10.55 -13.55 -15.77
C SER A 38 9.72 -14.23 -14.65
N PRO A 39 9.43 -15.53 -14.74
CA PRO A 39 8.67 -16.22 -13.71
C PRO A 39 9.27 -16.07 -12.29
N ASP A 40 10.59 -16.11 -12.19
CA ASP A 40 11.29 -15.97 -10.90
C ASP A 40 11.23 -14.53 -10.36
N ASP A 41 11.44 -13.53 -11.22
CA ASP A 41 11.34 -12.12 -10.83
C ASP A 41 9.91 -11.75 -10.42
N HIS A 42 8.91 -12.26 -11.14
CA HIS A 42 7.50 -12.08 -10.79
C HIS A 42 7.23 -12.68 -9.41
N LYS A 43 7.54 -13.97 -9.21
CA LYS A 43 7.32 -14.64 -7.93
C LYS A 43 8.00 -13.90 -6.77
N TYR A 44 9.24 -13.46 -6.97
CA TYR A 44 9.98 -12.73 -5.96
C TYR A 44 9.37 -11.35 -5.65
N LEU A 45 9.01 -10.58 -6.68
CA LEU A 45 8.37 -9.29 -6.51
C LEU A 45 7.00 -9.41 -5.82
N ALA A 46 6.17 -10.37 -6.24
CA ALA A 46 4.87 -10.64 -5.63
C ALA A 46 5.00 -10.96 -4.13
N PHE A 47 5.99 -11.79 -3.77
CA PHE A 47 6.32 -12.11 -2.40
C PHE A 47 6.74 -10.87 -1.59
N GLN A 48 7.62 -10.02 -2.15
CA GLN A 48 8.09 -8.81 -1.46
C GLN A 48 6.97 -7.78 -1.28
N LEU A 49 6.10 -7.60 -2.27
CA LEU A 49 4.92 -6.72 -2.13
C LEU A 49 3.94 -7.26 -1.09
N TRP A 50 3.71 -8.58 -1.06
CA TRP A 50 2.85 -9.23 -0.08
C TRP A 50 3.39 -9.18 1.35
N GLN A 51 4.70 -9.34 1.55
CA GLN A 51 5.30 -9.35 2.88
C GLN A 51 5.60 -7.92 3.35
N GLU A 52 6.54 -7.25 2.68
CA GLU A 52 7.11 -5.97 3.13
C GLU A 52 6.12 -4.81 2.91
N GLY A 53 5.45 -4.83 1.76
CA GLY A 53 4.43 -3.84 1.44
C GLY A 53 3.23 -3.90 2.38
N ILE A 54 2.66 -5.09 2.59
CA ILE A 54 1.54 -5.24 3.52
C ILE A 54 1.96 -5.01 4.96
N ALA A 55 3.19 -5.34 5.37
CA ALA A 55 3.67 -5.00 6.71
C ALA A 55 3.61 -3.48 6.97
N ARG A 56 4.06 -2.66 6.02
CA ARG A 56 3.95 -1.19 6.11
C ARG A 56 2.48 -0.73 6.10
N TYR A 57 1.63 -1.31 5.26
CA TYR A 57 0.19 -1.05 5.31
C TYR A 57 -0.40 -1.37 6.69
N THR A 58 -0.03 -2.51 7.28
CA THR A 58 -0.51 -2.92 8.60
C THR A 58 -0.08 -1.93 9.68
N GLN A 59 1.14 -1.39 9.64
CA GLN A 59 1.58 -0.33 10.55
C GLN A 59 0.66 0.88 10.50
N ILE A 60 0.30 1.34 9.30
CA ILE A 60 -0.64 2.46 9.11
C ILE A 60 -2.02 2.10 9.68
N LYS A 61 -2.60 0.95 9.29
CA LYS A 61 -3.95 0.57 9.71
C LYS A 61 -4.09 0.32 11.21
N VAL A 62 -3.07 -0.26 11.84
CA VAL A 62 -3.05 -0.46 13.30
C VAL A 62 -3.02 0.88 14.01
N ALA A 63 -2.18 1.81 13.57
CA ALA A 63 -2.12 3.14 14.15
C ALA A 63 -3.42 3.94 13.94
N GLU A 64 -4.04 3.85 12.75
CA GLU A 64 -5.37 4.42 12.49
C GLU A 64 -6.44 3.85 13.43
N SER A 65 -6.42 2.52 13.63
CA SER A 65 -7.39 1.83 14.51
C SER A 65 -7.20 2.19 15.98
N ALA A 66 -5.97 2.51 16.37
CA ALA A 66 -5.60 2.91 17.72
C ALA A 66 -5.48 4.44 17.89
N ALA A 67 -6.04 5.24 16.96
CA ALA A 67 -5.88 6.70 16.96
C ALA A 67 -6.37 7.38 18.26
N GLN A 68 -7.32 6.77 18.96
CA GLN A 68 -7.87 7.28 20.22
C GLN A 68 -7.15 6.75 21.48
N TYR A 69 -6.11 5.93 21.30
CA TYR A 69 -5.33 5.41 22.42
C TYR A 69 -4.65 6.55 23.18
N GLN A 70 -4.85 6.57 24.50
CA GLN A 70 -4.24 7.52 25.40
C GLN A 70 -3.13 6.81 26.18
N PRO A 71 -1.85 7.09 25.90
CA PRO A 71 -0.74 6.53 26.66
C PRO A 71 -0.70 7.14 28.07
N SER A 72 0.15 6.59 28.94
CA SER A 72 0.34 7.17 30.27
C SER A 72 0.94 8.58 30.19
N PRO A 73 0.71 9.45 31.20
CA PRO A 73 1.29 10.79 31.22
C PRO A 73 2.82 10.80 31.07
N GLU A 74 3.50 9.80 31.64
CA GLU A 74 4.96 9.67 31.58
C GLU A 74 5.43 9.38 30.15
N TYR A 75 4.72 8.52 29.42
CA TYR A 75 5.04 8.20 28.03
C TYR A 75 4.73 9.38 27.11
N ALA A 76 3.62 10.10 27.35
CA ALA A 76 3.25 11.30 26.59
C ALA A 76 4.22 12.48 26.82
N ALA A 77 4.99 12.46 27.90
CA ALA A 77 5.98 13.48 28.24
C ALA A 77 7.36 13.26 27.59
N LEU A 78 7.57 12.16 26.86
CA LEU A 78 8.82 11.91 26.14
C LEU A 78 9.04 12.98 25.04
N PRO A 79 10.28 13.47 24.81
CA PRO A 79 10.55 14.56 23.86
C PRO A 79 10.17 14.25 22.40
N ASP A 80 10.21 12.97 22.03
CA ASP A 80 9.89 12.43 20.72
C ASP A 80 8.52 11.75 20.68
N PHE A 81 7.68 11.97 21.70
CA PHE A 81 6.34 11.41 21.73
C PHE A 81 5.53 11.87 20.52
N GLU A 82 4.98 10.89 19.81
CA GLU A 82 4.01 11.07 18.74
C GLU A 82 2.76 10.26 19.07
N SER A 83 1.58 10.88 18.93
CA SER A 83 0.31 10.15 19.06
C SER A 83 0.12 9.18 17.90
N LEU A 84 -0.57 8.06 18.13
CA LEU A 84 -0.83 7.09 17.05
C LEU A 84 -1.64 7.70 15.89
N ALA A 85 -2.50 8.69 16.17
CA ALA A 85 -3.20 9.44 15.14
C ALA A 85 -2.25 10.28 14.26
N ALA A 86 -1.28 10.97 14.86
CA ALA A 86 -0.27 11.74 14.13
C ALA A 86 0.64 10.80 13.32
N TYR A 87 1.12 9.72 13.94
CA TYR A 87 1.94 8.71 13.28
C TYR A 87 1.21 8.11 12.07
N ALA A 88 -0.05 7.72 12.21
CA ALA A 88 -0.84 7.16 11.10
C ALA A 88 -0.91 8.13 9.91
N SER A 89 -1.18 9.41 10.17
CA SER A 89 -1.24 10.46 9.16
C SER A 89 0.11 10.65 8.45
N HIS A 90 1.21 10.76 9.22
CA HIS A 90 2.56 10.91 8.66
C HIS A 90 3.00 9.68 7.89
N ALA A 91 2.86 8.47 8.46
CA ALA A 91 3.22 7.22 7.81
C ALA A 91 2.47 7.02 6.48
N ARG A 92 1.18 7.36 6.43
CA ARG A 92 0.41 7.31 5.17
C ARG A 92 0.92 8.34 4.17
N LYS A 93 1.12 9.60 4.59
CA LYS A 93 1.63 10.66 3.71
C LYS A 93 3.01 10.30 3.16
N ASP A 94 3.93 9.88 4.01
CA ASP A 94 5.30 9.56 3.64
C ASP A 94 5.35 8.35 2.70
N THR A 95 4.51 7.34 2.93
CA THR A 95 4.33 6.22 2.00
C THR A 95 3.96 6.69 0.58
N LEU A 96 3.01 7.62 0.45
CA LEU A 96 2.60 8.14 -0.85
C LEU A 96 3.64 9.09 -1.45
N ASP A 97 4.34 9.88 -0.63
CA ASP A 97 5.42 10.77 -1.07
C ASP A 97 6.63 9.97 -1.57
N GLU A 98 6.99 8.88 -0.88
CA GLU A 98 8.02 7.93 -1.31
C GLU A 98 7.64 7.28 -2.64
N LEU A 99 6.40 6.77 -2.75
CA LEU A 99 5.91 6.21 -4.00
C LEU A 99 6.02 7.23 -5.14
N ARG A 100 5.61 8.50 -4.92
CA ARG A 100 5.69 9.57 -5.93
C ARG A 100 7.12 9.85 -6.39
N LYS A 101 8.08 9.82 -5.48
CA LYS A 101 9.50 10.11 -5.75
C LYS A 101 10.28 8.91 -6.29
N THR A 102 9.71 7.70 -6.18
CA THR A 102 10.39 6.46 -6.56
C THR A 102 10.71 6.42 -8.04
N ASP A 103 11.99 6.19 -8.34
CA ASP A 103 12.48 5.78 -9.66
C ASP A 103 12.77 4.27 -9.61
N LEU A 104 11.93 3.48 -10.26
CA LEU A 104 12.04 2.01 -10.28
C LEU A 104 13.43 1.52 -10.72
N ARG A 105 14.15 2.30 -11.54
CA ARG A 105 15.51 1.93 -12.00
C ARG A 105 16.57 2.07 -10.90
N LYS A 106 16.31 2.89 -9.87
CA LYS A 106 17.27 3.24 -8.81
C LYS A 106 16.88 2.69 -7.45
N SER A 107 15.58 2.60 -7.15
CA SER A 107 15.04 2.25 -5.83
C SER A 107 15.19 0.76 -5.47
N LYS A 108 15.62 -0.10 -6.41
CA LYS A 108 15.90 -1.53 -6.18
C LYS A 108 14.80 -2.20 -5.35
N ARG A 109 15.12 -2.67 -4.14
CA ARG A 109 14.18 -3.37 -3.23
C ARG A 109 13.35 -2.43 -2.37
N GLU A 110 13.68 -1.15 -2.23
CA GLU A 110 12.97 -0.23 -1.34
C GLU A 110 11.59 0.17 -1.89
N VAL A 111 11.39 0.07 -3.21
CA VAL A 111 10.09 0.41 -3.82
C VAL A 111 8.94 -0.46 -3.29
N VAL A 112 9.22 -1.69 -2.88
CA VAL A 112 8.18 -2.67 -2.51
C VAL A 112 7.41 -2.24 -1.25
N TYR A 113 8.05 -1.50 -0.35
CA TYR A 113 7.40 -1.03 0.87
C TYR A 113 6.31 0.00 0.55
N ALA A 114 6.67 1.07 -0.16
CA ALA A 114 5.73 2.12 -0.51
C ALA A 114 4.65 1.62 -1.49
N TRP A 115 5.07 0.81 -2.48
CA TRP A 115 4.18 0.30 -3.50
C TRP A 115 3.18 -0.72 -2.96
N GLY A 116 3.64 -1.74 -2.22
CA GLY A 116 2.75 -2.75 -1.67
C GLY A 116 1.84 -2.17 -0.57
N ALA A 117 2.31 -1.18 0.19
CA ALA A 117 1.44 -0.49 1.15
C ALA A 117 0.33 0.30 0.43
N ALA A 118 0.67 1.02 -0.64
CA ALA A 118 -0.28 1.72 -1.49
C ALA A 118 -1.28 0.76 -2.16
N GLU A 119 -0.83 -0.42 -2.58
CA GLU A 119 -1.71 -1.51 -3.07
C GLU A 119 -2.72 -1.96 -2.01
N GLY A 120 -2.29 -2.16 -0.75
CA GLY A 120 -3.21 -2.45 0.36
C GLY A 120 -4.24 -1.35 0.61
N LEU A 121 -3.81 -0.08 0.56
CA LEU A 121 -4.71 1.08 0.69
C LEU A 121 -5.70 1.19 -0.48
N LEU A 122 -5.29 0.80 -1.69
CA LEU A 122 -6.18 0.76 -2.85
C LEU A 122 -7.23 -0.33 -2.66
N LEU A 123 -6.81 -1.53 -2.25
CA LEU A 123 -7.68 -2.68 -2.05
C LEU A 123 -8.73 -2.43 -0.95
N ASP A 124 -8.42 -1.65 0.09
CA ASP A 124 -9.40 -1.24 1.12
C ASP A 124 -10.67 -0.61 0.54
N ARG A 125 -10.52 0.10 -0.58
CA ARG A 125 -11.62 0.81 -1.25
C ARG A 125 -12.16 0.04 -2.45
N LEU A 126 -11.27 -0.61 -3.21
CA LEU A 126 -11.63 -1.32 -4.43
C LEU A 126 -12.29 -2.68 -4.15
N ARG A 127 -11.80 -3.39 -3.12
CA ARG A 127 -12.17 -4.76 -2.76
C ARG A 127 -12.15 -4.90 -1.22
N PRO A 128 -13.09 -4.31 -0.46
CA PRO A 128 -13.00 -4.25 1.02
C PRO A 128 -12.76 -5.60 1.73
N GLU A 129 -13.19 -6.70 1.10
CA GLU A 129 -13.04 -8.10 1.52
C GLU A 129 -11.66 -8.72 1.24
N TRP A 130 -10.72 -8.00 0.60
CA TRP A 130 -9.42 -8.55 0.15
C TRP A 130 -8.60 -9.19 1.28
N ARG A 131 -8.77 -8.71 2.52
CA ARG A 131 -8.06 -9.23 3.70
C ARG A 131 -8.43 -10.68 4.01
N ASP A 132 -9.63 -11.11 3.63
CA ASP A 132 -10.05 -12.51 3.78
C ASP A 132 -9.29 -13.42 2.81
N GLU A 133 -8.88 -12.90 1.65
CA GLU A 133 -8.08 -13.62 0.66
C GLU A 133 -6.60 -13.65 1.02
N TYR A 134 -6.10 -12.64 1.75
CA TYR A 134 -4.69 -12.53 2.16
C TYR A 134 -4.17 -13.79 2.88
N PHE A 135 -4.97 -14.35 3.79
CA PHE A 135 -4.60 -15.55 4.54
C PHE A 135 -4.86 -16.86 3.78
N LYS A 136 -5.70 -16.84 2.75
CA LYS A 136 -6.00 -18.03 1.93
C LYS A 136 -4.93 -18.28 0.88
N ARG A 137 -4.26 -17.22 0.42
CA ARG A 137 -3.20 -17.29 -0.61
C ARG A 137 -1.93 -16.58 -0.12
N PRO A 138 -1.08 -17.28 0.65
CA PRO A 138 0.17 -16.69 1.11
C PRO A 138 1.09 -16.33 -0.07
N PHE A 139 1.98 -15.37 0.16
CA PHE A 139 3.06 -14.95 -0.74
C PHE A 139 2.65 -14.16 -1.99
N SER A 140 1.37 -13.85 -2.20
CA SER A 140 0.96 -12.97 -3.31
C SER A 140 -0.37 -12.28 -3.04
N LEU A 141 -0.51 -11.06 -3.54
CA LEU A 141 -1.78 -10.33 -3.58
C LEU A 141 -2.51 -10.46 -4.93
N GLU A 142 -1.98 -11.23 -5.89
CA GLU A 142 -2.52 -11.29 -7.26
C GLU A 142 -4.00 -11.64 -7.32
N SER A 143 -4.45 -12.60 -6.52
CA SER A 143 -5.86 -12.97 -6.47
C SER A 143 -6.77 -11.82 -5.99
N CYS A 144 -6.23 -10.83 -5.27
CA CYS A 144 -6.97 -9.63 -4.87
C CYS A 144 -7.15 -8.64 -6.03
N PHE A 145 -6.33 -8.76 -7.08
CA PHE A 145 -6.38 -7.99 -8.32
C PHE A 145 -7.00 -8.77 -9.49
N GLU A 146 -7.36 -10.02 -9.28
CA GLU A 146 -8.06 -10.87 -10.24
C GLU A 146 -9.55 -10.87 -9.95
N LYS A 147 -10.29 -10.01 -10.67
CA LYS A 147 -11.70 -10.13 -11.08
C LYS A 147 -12.20 -8.79 -11.58
#